data_AF-A0A8S3HX37-F1
#
_entry.id   AF-A0A8S3HX37-F1
#
_cell.length_a   1.000
_cell.length_b   1.000
_cell.length_c   1.000
_cell.angle_alpha   90.00
_cell.angle_beta   90.00
_cell.angle_gamma   90.00
#
_symmetry.space_group_name_H-M   'P 1'
#
loop_
_entity.id
_entity.type
_entity.pdbx_description
1 polymer ?
#
loop_
_entity_poly.entity_id
_entity_poly.type
_entity_poly.pdbx_seq_one_letter_code
_entity_poly.pdbx_strand_id
1 'polypeptide(L)'
;MEKKDKESYQSTTVLGIIYDKVASYQSNLYINSEEEIKATSSFPYQSFTVNGSDKYMKDARIVKGEYDRDLKRLMRQYGIRNEAEVVSGYILQFTSRQYANETKNLYDLKNDIVHAYRVIQEKYLHLFWEEFYQVTDESQDEQVKWSEVSKQLTWKGQIDVLTFNDKESVLEEAKKKASAWFRVTYQTWIIQINKYRKSQKNKPNTLTNNQRTEEPKDFKELFSFAWIVYPVLLEIYDETRSNAESNPKRKR
;
A
#
# COMPACT_ATOMS: atom_id res chain seq x y z
N MET A 1 -4.34 26.06 23.09
CA MET A 1 -3.40 27.07 23.62
C MET A 1 -2.94 28.05 22.55
N GLU A 2 -3.08 27.74 21.26
CA GLU A 2 -2.94 28.74 20.19
C GLU A 2 -4.30 29.39 19.88
N LYS A 3 -4.36 30.72 20.01
CA LYS A 3 -5.47 31.52 19.47
C LYS A 3 -5.01 31.99 18.10
N LYS A 4 -5.76 31.67 17.03
CA LYS A 4 -5.42 32.01 15.63
C LYS A 4 -5.19 33.51 15.39
N ASP A 5 -5.66 34.35 16.30
CA ASP A 5 -5.62 35.80 16.18
C ASP A 5 -4.33 36.43 16.77
N LYS A 6 -3.38 35.63 17.28
CA LYS A 6 -2.13 36.14 17.87
C LYS A 6 -0.91 35.43 17.30
N GLU A 7 0.18 36.18 17.13
CA GLU A 7 1.49 35.63 16.74
C GLU A 7 1.96 34.62 17.79
N SER A 8 2.41 33.45 17.34
CA SER A 8 2.89 32.39 18.22
C SER A 8 4.30 32.71 18.72
N TYR A 9 4.50 32.62 20.04
CA TYR A 9 5.79 32.89 20.68
C TYR A 9 6.83 31.82 20.27
N GLN A 10 7.90 32.25 19.61
CA GLN A 10 9.01 31.37 19.22
C GLN A 10 9.87 31.06 20.44
N SER A 11 9.88 29.80 20.89
CA SER A 11 10.64 29.39 22.07
C SER A 11 12.08 29.02 21.70
N THR A 12 13.06 29.50 22.47
CA THR A 12 14.49 29.18 22.28
C THR A 12 14.92 27.88 22.93
N THR A 13 14.04 27.24 23.71
CA THR A 13 14.33 25.96 24.37
C THR A 13 14.35 24.82 23.35
N VAL A 14 15.14 23.78 23.59
CA VAL A 14 15.20 22.60 22.69
C VAL A 14 13.81 22.00 22.48
N LEU A 15 13.00 21.90 23.54
CA LEU A 15 11.63 21.38 23.45
C LEU A 15 10.71 22.29 22.63
N GLY A 16 10.86 23.61 22.78
CA GLY A 16 10.14 24.61 22.01
C GLY A 16 10.49 24.57 20.51
N ILE A 17 11.78 24.47 20.19
CA ILE A 17 12.26 24.33 18.81
C ILE A 17 11.72 23.04 18.18
N ILE A 18 11.68 21.93 18.94
CA ILE A 18 11.09 20.67 18.47
C ILE A 18 9.59 20.84 18.25
N TYR A 19 8.86 21.46 19.18
CA TYR A 19 7.43 21.72 19.04
C TYR A 19 7.14 22.58 17.80
N ASP A 20 7.85 23.69 17.60
CA ASP A 20 7.65 24.60 16.45
C ASP A 20 7.92 23.88 15.13
N LYS A 21 8.97 23.07 15.06
CA LYS A 21 9.23 22.20 13.90
C LYS A 21 8.09 21.23 13.67
N VAL A 22 7.69 20.45 14.68
CA VAL A 22 6.62 19.44 14.55
C VAL A 22 5.27 20.08 14.23
N ALA A 23 4.93 21.22 14.82
CA ALA A 23 3.68 21.94 14.54
C ALA A 23 3.61 22.43 13.09
N SER A 24 4.73 22.92 12.55
CA SER A 24 4.85 23.28 11.12
C SER A 24 4.75 22.06 10.19
N TYR A 25 5.10 20.86 10.66
CA TYR A 25 4.91 19.60 9.93
C TYR A 25 3.50 19.02 10.10
N GLN A 26 2.85 19.17 11.26
CA GLN A 26 1.50 18.64 11.52
C GLN A 26 0.46 19.20 10.56
N SER A 27 0.59 20.46 10.13
CA SER A 27 -0.24 21.04 9.07
C SER A 27 -0.04 20.38 7.70
N ASN A 28 1.11 19.74 7.48
CA ASN A 28 1.55 19.11 6.24
C ASN A 28 1.52 17.56 6.29
N LEU A 29 1.09 16.94 7.39
CA LEU A 29 1.04 15.47 7.49
C LEU A 29 0.00 14.83 6.57
N TYR A 30 -0.98 15.61 6.12
CA TYR A 30 -1.83 15.21 5.01
C TYR A 30 -1.05 15.37 3.73
N ILE A 31 -0.59 14.25 3.17
CA ILE A 31 0.04 14.21 1.86
C ILE A 31 -0.91 14.89 0.89
N ASN A 32 -0.48 16.01 0.31
CA ASN A 32 -1.24 16.67 -0.73
C ASN A 32 -1.28 15.72 -1.94
N SER A 33 -2.44 15.56 -2.57
CA SER A 33 -2.57 14.71 -3.75
C SER A 33 -1.56 15.05 -4.84
N GLU A 34 -1.14 16.32 -4.98
CA GLU A 34 -0.06 16.68 -5.90
C GLU A 34 1.30 16.04 -5.58
N GLU A 35 1.65 15.91 -4.30
CA GLU A 35 2.89 15.28 -3.84
C GLU A 35 2.84 13.77 -3.99
N GLU A 36 1.71 13.14 -3.63
CA GLU A 36 1.47 11.71 -3.85
C GLU A 36 1.60 11.36 -5.34
N ILE A 37 1.04 12.20 -6.20
CA ILE A 37 1.13 12.04 -7.65
C ILE A 37 2.57 12.20 -8.15
N LYS A 38 3.34 13.17 -7.63
CA LYS A 38 4.76 13.35 -8.00
C LYS A 38 5.62 12.17 -7.57
N ALA A 39 5.47 11.74 -6.32
CA ALA A 39 6.19 10.60 -5.76
C ALA A 39 5.91 9.32 -6.56
N THR A 40 4.64 9.08 -6.88
CA THR A 40 4.26 8.00 -7.78
C THR A 40 4.89 8.20 -9.15
N SER A 41 4.69 9.34 -9.83
CA SER A 41 5.17 9.53 -11.21
C SER A 41 6.69 9.32 -11.39
N SER A 42 7.48 9.53 -10.34
CA SER A 42 8.94 9.35 -10.33
C SER A 42 9.39 7.92 -10.02
N PHE A 43 8.49 7.03 -9.57
CA PHE A 43 8.83 5.68 -9.15
C PHE A 43 9.11 4.77 -10.37
N PRO A 44 10.15 3.91 -10.32
CA PRO A 44 10.56 3.08 -11.47
C PRO A 44 9.64 1.87 -11.68
N TYR A 45 8.37 2.09 -12.06
CA TYR A 45 7.38 1.03 -12.27
C TYR A 45 7.79 -0.04 -13.27
N GLN A 46 8.63 0.33 -14.25
CA GLN A 46 9.10 -0.60 -15.27
C GLN A 46 9.98 -1.71 -14.69
N SER A 47 10.65 -1.47 -13.56
CA SER A 47 11.47 -2.46 -12.86
C SER A 47 10.65 -3.58 -12.23
N PHE A 48 9.35 -3.39 -12.01
CA PHE A 48 8.47 -4.41 -11.40
C PHE A 48 7.60 -5.13 -12.44
N THR A 49 7.86 -4.92 -13.74
CA THR A 49 7.09 -5.52 -14.83
C THR A 49 7.79 -6.77 -15.35
N VAL A 50 7.11 -7.92 -15.24
CA VAL A 50 7.60 -9.22 -15.72
C VAL A 50 6.80 -9.64 -16.95
N ASN A 51 7.50 -10.19 -17.94
CA ASN A 51 6.89 -10.69 -19.18
C ASN A 51 5.97 -11.88 -18.87
N GLY A 52 4.77 -11.89 -19.47
CA GLY A 52 3.78 -12.92 -19.21
C GLY A 52 2.92 -12.69 -17.97
N SER A 53 3.06 -11.55 -17.26
CA SER A 53 2.16 -11.14 -16.17
C SER A 53 0.71 -10.93 -16.62
N ASP A 54 0.46 -10.73 -17.92
CA ASP A 54 -0.87 -10.49 -18.47
C ASP A 54 -1.87 -11.62 -18.18
N LYS A 55 -1.39 -12.86 -18.00
CA LYS A 55 -2.24 -14.01 -17.64
C LYS A 55 -2.99 -13.82 -16.32
N TYR A 56 -2.34 -13.16 -15.34
CA TYR A 56 -2.89 -12.96 -13.99
C TYR A 56 -3.61 -11.62 -13.80
N MET A 57 -3.68 -10.78 -14.83
CA MET A 57 -4.24 -9.42 -14.72
C MET A 57 -5.74 -9.39 -14.40
N LYS A 58 -6.50 -10.38 -14.88
CA LYS A 58 -7.95 -10.46 -14.61
C LYS A 58 -8.19 -10.81 -13.15
N ASP A 59 -7.52 -11.84 -12.66
CA ASP A 59 -7.66 -12.32 -11.27
C ASP A 59 -7.15 -11.26 -10.29
N ALA A 60 -6.01 -10.64 -10.60
CA ALA A 60 -5.47 -9.53 -9.81
C ALA A 60 -6.45 -8.36 -9.65
N ARG A 61 -7.29 -8.07 -10.66
CA ARG A 61 -8.34 -7.03 -10.55
C ARG A 61 -9.47 -7.43 -9.61
N ILE A 62 -9.86 -8.70 -9.64
CA ILE A 62 -10.91 -9.22 -8.76
C ILE A 62 -10.41 -9.17 -7.32
N VAL A 63 -9.23 -9.74 -7.07
CA VAL A 63 -8.62 -9.80 -5.73
C VAL A 63 -8.35 -8.39 -5.18
N LYS A 64 -7.82 -7.46 -6.00
CA LYS A 64 -7.68 -6.06 -5.58
C LYS A 64 -9.03 -5.44 -5.20
N GLY A 65 -10.07 -5.66 -6.01
CA GLY A 65 -11.40 -5.13 -5.73
C GLY A 65 -11.98 -5.66 -4.42
N GLU A 66 -11.66 -6.91 -4.05
CA GLU A 66 -11.99 -7.46 -2.74
C GLU A 66 -11.18 -6.81 -1.62
N TYR A 67 -9.86 -6.68 -1.79
CA TYR A 67 -8.98 -6.04 -0.80
C TYR A 67 -9.43 -4.61 -0.50
N ASP A 68 -9.71 -3.82 -1.54
CA ASP A 68 -10.17 -2.44 -1.41
C ASP A 68 -11.50 -2.36 -0.64
N ARG A 69 -12.38 -3.38 -0.76
CA ARG A 69 -13.64 -3.45 0.00
C ARG A 69 -13.40 -3.81 1.47
N ASP A 70 -12.57 -4.81 1.73
CA ASP A 70 -12.28 -5.28 3.08
C ASP A 70 -11.54 -4.20 3.89
N LEU A 71 -10.55 -3.54 3.28
CA LEU A 71 -9.83 -2.44 3.92
C LEU A 71 -10.75 -1.24 4.17
N LYS A 72 -11.60 -0.83 3.21
CA LYS A 72 -12.60 0.24 3.43
C LYS A 72 -13.58 -0.11 4.53
N ARG A 73 -13.98 -1.37 4.65
CA ARG A 73 -14.86 -1.83 5.72
C ARG A 73 -14.18 -1.66 7.08
N LEU A 74 -12.91 -2.07 7.19
CA LEU A 74 -12.11 -1.90 8.40
C LEU A 74 -11.96 -0.42 8.77
N MET A 75 -11.55 0.42 7.81
CA MET A 75 -11.41 1.86 8.00
C MET A 75 -12.73 2.51 8.43
N ARG A 76 -13.86 2.14 7.82
CA ARG A 76 -15.18 2.67 8.18
C ARG A 76 -15.62 2.23 9.57
N GLN A 77 -15.37 0.98 9.96
CA GLN A 77 -15.72 0.44 11.27
C GLN A 77 -15.02 1.23 12.39
N TYR A 78 -13.74 1.52 12.20
CA TYR A 78 -12.94 2.27 13.18
C TYR A 78 -12.99 3.79 12.97
N GLY A 79 -13.51 4.28 11.84
CA GLY A 79 -13.53 5.70 11.51
C GLY A 79 -12.14 6.26 11.17
N ILE A 80 -11.29 5.46 10.53
CA ILE A 80 -9.95 5.83 10.08
C ILE A 80 -10.05 6.35 8.64
N ARG A 81 -9.25 7.36 8.30
CA ARG A 81 -9.32 8.00 6.97
C ARG A 81 -8.28 7.49 5.98
N ASN A 82 -7.11 7.09 6.45
CA ASN A 82 -5.98 6.76 5.58
C ASN A 82 -5.50 5.31 5.82
N GLU A 83 -5.16 4.60 4.73
CA GLU A 83 -4.51 3.28 4.80
C GLU A 83 -3.22 3.35 5.64
N ALA A 84 -2.41 4.39 5.48
CA ALA A 84 -1.13 4.49 6.20
C ALA A 84 -1.29 4.44 7.73
N GLU A 85 -2.39 4.98 8.27
CA GLU A 85 -2.71 4.91 9.71
C GLU A 85 -3.05 3.49 10.14
N VAL A 86 -3.79 2.74 9.31
CA VAL A 86 -4.15 1.34 9.54
C VAL A 86 -2.90 0.46 9.51
N VAL A 87 -2.06 0.62 8.48
CA VAL A 87 -0.86 -0.20 8.27
C VAL A 87 0.20 0.05 9.32
N SER A 88 0.45 1.31 9.67
CA SER A 88 1.44 1.67 10.70
C SER A 88 0.94 1.42 12.13
N GLY A 89 -0.37 1.30 12.31
CA GLY A 89 -1.00 1.31 13.63
C GLY A 89 -0.84 2.64 14.38
N TYR A 90 -0.43 3.71 13.69
CA TYR A 90 -0.34 5.06 14.25
C TYR A 90 -1.51 5.90 13.77
N ILE A 91 -2.55 5.97 14.60
CA ILE A 91 -3.81 6.62 14.25
C ILE A 91 -3.81 8.03 14.84
N LEU A 92 -3.87 9.05 13.97
CA LEU A 92 -3.84 10.44 14.40
C LEU A 92 -5.21 10.88 14.92
N GLN A 93 -6.28 10.47 14.24
CA GLN A 93 -7.64 10.88 14.60
C GLN A 93 -8.69 9.84 14.21
N PHE A 94 -9.54 9.47 15.16
CA PHE A 94 -10.77 8.73 14.88
C PHE A 94 -11.88 9.69 14.49
N THR A 95 -12.50 9.45 13.35
CA THR A 95 -13.71 10.19 12.92
C THR A 95 -14.98 9.66 13.57
N SER A 96 -14.96 8.42 14.07
CA SER A 96 -16.12 7.82 14.72
C SER A 96 -16.27 8.36 16.15
N ARG A 97 -17.46 8.88 16.45
CA ARG A 97 -17.79 9.49 17.76
C ARG A 97 -17.67 8.50 18.93
N GLN A 98 -17.78 7.21 18.66
CA GLN A 98 -17.66 6.15 19.67
C GLN A 98 -16.22 6.05 20.22
N TYR A 99 -15.20 6.23 19.36
CA TYR A 99 -13.79 6.12 19.76
C TYR A 99 -13.16 7.47 20.12
N ALA A 100 -13.78 8.59 19.73
CA ALA A 100 -13.29 9.93 20.02
C ALA A 100 -13.31 10.29 21.52
N ASN A 101 -14.19 9.66 22.31
CA ASN A 101 -14.38 9.95 23.74
C ASN A 101 -13.74 8.90 24.67
N GLU A 102 -13.31 7.76 24.13
CA GLU A 102 -12.75 6.63 24.90
C GLU A 102 -11.22 6.70 24.97
N THR A 103 -10.68 7.65 25.72
CA THR A 103 -9.22 7.80 25.90
C THR A 103 -8.56 6.65 26.64
N LYS A 104 -9.33 5.83 27.39
CA LYS A 104 -8.80 4.75 28.24
C LYS A 104 -8.50 3.43 27.51
N ASN A 105 -9.09 3.20 26.32
CA ASN A 105 -8.97 1.94 25.56
C ASN A 105 -8.24 2.11 24.22
N LEU A 106 -7.48 3.20 24.03
CA LEU A 106 -6.81 3.49 22.76
C LEU A 106 -5.73 2.44 22.41
N TYR A 107 -5.05 1.90 23.41
CA TYR A 107 -4.06 0.84 23.22
C TYR A 107 -4.69 -0.46 22.72
N ASP A 108 -5.80 -0.89 23.35
CA ASP A 108 -6.52 -2.09 22.95
C ASP A 108 -7.16 -1.91 21.57
N LEU A 109 -7.75 -0.74 21.30
CA LEU A 109 -8.29 -0.40 19.99
C LEU A 109 -7.22 -0.45 18.90
N LYS A 110 -6.02 0.06 19.19
CA LYS A 110 -4.88 -0.05 18.28
C LYS A 110 -4.53 -1.51 18.01
N ASN A 111 -4.45 -2.35 19.05
CA ASN A 111 -4.14 -3.76 18.90
C ASN A 111 -5.22 -4.48 18.07
N ASP A 112 -6.49 -4.16 18.28
CA ASP A 112 -7.62 -4.71 17.52
C ASP A 112 -7.54 -4.32 16.04
N ILE A 113 -7.21 -3.06 15.73
CA ILE A 113 -7.04 -2.57 14.36
C ILE A 113 -5.87 -3.25 13.67
N VAL A 114 -4.72 -3.30 14.35
CA VAL A 114 -3.51 -3.96 13.85
C VAL A 114 -3.78 -5.45 13.62
N HIS A 115 -4.49 -6.11 14.53
CA HIS A 115 -4.85 -7.51 14.39
C HIS A 115 -5.83 -7.72 13.23
N ALA A 116 -6.88 -6.91 13.12
CA ALA A 116 -7.84 -7.00 12.03
C ALA A 116 -7.20 -6.74 10.65
N TYR A 117 -6.28 -5.77 10.56
CA TYR A 117 -5.50 -5.54 9.35
C TYR A 117 -4.59 -6.73 9.03
N ARG A 118 -3.94 -7.31 10.04
CA ARG A 118 -3.13 -8.51 9.87
C ARG A 118 -3.94 -9.69 9.32
N VAL A 119 -5.18 -9.90 9.78
CA VAL A 119 -6.09 -10.92 9.23
C VAL A 119 -6.39 -10.67 7.75
N ILE A 120 -6.61 -9.40 7.36
CA ILE A 120 -6.77 -9.01 5.95
C ILE A 120 -5.50 -9.38 5.18
N GLN A 121 -4.32 -8.96 5.65
CA GLN A 121 -3.06 -9.28 4.98
C GLN A 121 -2.88 -10.80 4.80
N GLU A 122 -3.05 -11.59 5.86
CA GLU A 122 -2.92 -13.05 5.85
C GLU A 122 -3.89 -13.71 4.85
N LYS A 123 -5.14 -13.22 4.76
CA LYS A 123 -6.12 -13.69 3.76
C LYS A 123 -5.62 -13.49 2.33
N TYR A 124 -5.19 -12.29 1.97
CA TYR A 124 -4.79 -11.99 0.58
C TYR A 124 -3.46 -12.63 0.22
N LEU A 125 -2.58 -12.75 1.20
CA LEU A 125 -1.34 -13.47 1.07
C LEU A 125 -1.58 -14.97 0.85
N HIS A 126 -2.57 -15.57 1.52
CA HIS A 126 -3.01 -16.94 1.22
C HIS A 126 -3.52 -17.06 -0.22
N LEU A 127 -4.44 -16.18 -0.65
CA LEU A 127 -4.94 -16.17 -2.03
C LEU A 127 -3.83 -16.01 -3.07
N PHE A 128 -2.75 -15.30 -2.72
CA PHE A 128 -1.59 -15.21 -3.58
C PHE A 128 -0.90 -16.56 -3.75
N TRP A 129 -0.63 -17.25 -2.64
CA TRP A 129 0.18 -18.47 -2.63
C TRP A 129 -0.60 -19.77 -2.86
N GLU A 130 -1.92 -19.77 -2.69
CA GLU A 130 -2.79 -20.95 -2.81
C GLU A 130 -2.59 -21.73 -4.12
N GLU A 131 -2.47 -21.01 -5.24
CA GLU A 131 -2.26 -21.60 -6.57
C GLU A 131 -0.92 -22.37 -6.68
N PHE A 132 0.08 -22.02 -5.88
CA PHE A 132 1.40 -22.64 -5.92
C PHE A 132 1.53 -23.85 -4.99
N TYR A 133 0.67 -23.95 -3.96
CA TYR A 133 0.62 -25.10 -3.05
C TYR A 133 -0.16 -26.29 -3.63
N GLN A 134 -1.15 -26.05 -4.49
CA GLN A 134 -1.92 -27.13 -5.13
C GLN A 134 -1.07 -27.98 -6.09
N VAL A 135 0.10 -27.48 -6.53
CA VAL A 135 1.02 -28.17 -7.45
C VAL A 135 1.98 -29.13 -6.73
N THR A 136 2.05 -29.08 -5.39
CA THR A 136 3.01 -29.88 -4.60
C THR A 136 2.51 -31.25 -4.16
N ASP A 137 1.21 -31.55 -4.29
CA ASP A 137 0.55 -32.61 -3.50
C ASP A 137 0.03 -33.80 -4.34
N GLU A 138 0.89 -34.35 -5.22
CA GLU A 138 0.66 -35.69 -5.79
C GLU A 138 1.28 -36.82 -4.96
N SER A 139 2.09 -36.51 -3.94
CA SER A 139 2.55 -37.50 -2.96
C SER A 139 1.63 -37.49 -1.75
N GLN A 140 0.83 -38.55 -1.62
CA GLN A 140 -0.03 -38.81 -0.48
C GLN A 140 0.75 -38.69 0.84
N ASP A 141 0.53 -37.62 1.59
CA ASP A 141 0.56 -37.65 3.05
C ASP A 141 -0.30 -36.49 3.60
N GLU A 142 -1.41 -36.90 4.20
CA GLU A 142 -2.23 -36.22 5.19
C GLU A 142 -2.29 -34.69 5.12
N GLN A 143 -3.32 -34.21 4.42
CA GLN A 143 -4.23 -33.13 4.81
C GLN A 143 -3.83 -32.34 6.08
N VAL A 144 -2.73 -31.58 6.01
CA VAL A 144 -2.33 -30.70 7.10
C VAL A 144 -3.38 -29.60 7.17
N LYS A 145 -4.22 -29.67 8.20
CA LYS A 145 -5.34 -28.75 8.40
C LYS A 145 -4.77 -27.33 8.54
N TRP A 146 -5.01 -26.52 7.51
CA TRP A 146 -4.47 -25.17 7.28
C TRP A 146 -4.45 -24.22 8.48
N SER A 147 -5.25 -24.44 9.52
CA SER A 147 -5.21 -23.69 10.78
C SER A 147 -3.90 -23.81 11.57
N GLU A 148 -3.06 -24.81 11.29
CA GLU A 148 -1.79 -25.03 11.99
C GLU A 148 -0.60 -24.44 11.23
N VAL A 149 -0.60 -24.55 9.89
CA VAL A 149 0.43 -23.98 9.00
C VAL A 149 0.32 -22.45 8.93
N SER A 150 -0.90 -21.92 8.88
CA SER A 150 -1.15 -20.46 8.92
C SER A 150 -0.72 -19.78 10.22
N LYS A 151 -0.75 -20.49 11.36
CA LYS A 151 -0.25 -19.98 12.65
C LYS A 151 1.28 -19.82 12.67
N GLN A 152 2.00 -20.54 11.81
CA GLN A 152 3.47 -20.51 11.74
C GLN A 152 4.02 -19.66 10.58
N LEU A 153 3.20 -19.31 9.59
CA LEU A 153 3.55 -18.43 8.47
C LEU A 153 3.48 -16.94 8.87
N THR A 154 4.37 -16.56 9.78
CA THR A 154 4.88 -15.19 9.81
C THR A 154 5.53 -14.92 8.45
N TRP A 155 5.55 -13.68 7.94
CA TRP A 155 6.23 -13.30 6.67
C TRP A 155 7.63 -13.95 6.47
N LYS A 156 8.34 -14.28 7.56
CA LYS A 156 9.57 -15.08 7.58
C LYS A 156 9.43 -16.51 7.04
N GLY A 157 8.39 -17.25 7.44
CA GLY A 157 8.14 -18.61 6.96
C GLY A 157 7.82 -18.67 5.46
N GLN A 158 7.38 -17.56 4.86
CA GLN A 158 7.20 -17.46 3.41
C GLN A 158 8.49 -17.22 2.66
N ILE A 159 9.45 -16.52 3.27
CA ILE A 159 10.81 -16.42 2.75
C ILE A 159 11.50 -17.80 2.81
N ASP A 160 11.20 -18.61 3.83
CA ASP A 160 11.70 -19.98 3.91
C ASP A 160 11.16 -20.87 2.76
N VAL A 161 9.89 -20.71 2.36
CA VAL A 161 9.32 -21.38 1.17
C VAL A 161 9.99 -20.93 -0.13
N LEU A 162 10.39 -19.66 -0.24
CA LEU A 162 11.13 -19.12 -1.38
C LEU A 162 12.59 -19.60 -1.44
N THR A 163 13.17 -20.01 -0.32
CA THR A 163 14.60 -20.34 -0.20
C THR A 163 14.91 -21.83 -0.14
N PHE A 164 13.93 -22.69 0.17
CA PHE A 164 14.09 -24.14 0.29
C PHE A 164 13.21 -24.93 -0.70
N ASN A 165 13.54 -24.90 -1.99
CA ASN A 165 13.51 -26.07 -2.89
C ASN A 165 13.72 -25.67 -4.35
N ASP A 166 14.32 -26.58 -5.12
CA ASP A 166 14.55 -26.56 -6.57
C ASP A 166 13.28 -26.35 -7.42
N LYS A 167 12.63 -25.19 -7.31
CA LYS A 167 11.43 -24.82 -8.06
C LYS A 167 11.52 -23.40 -8.60
N GLU A 168 12.61 -23.10 -9.30
CA GLU A 168 12.78 -21.88 -10.11
C GLU A 168 11.53 -21.59 -10.96
N SER A 169 10.87 -22.64 -11.47
CA SER A 169 9.59 -22.52 -12.18
C SER A 169 8.46 -21.89 -11.35
N VAL A 170 8.28 -22.28 -10.08
CA VAL A 170 7.21 -21.74 -9.21
C VAL A 170 7.49 -20.28 -8.90
N LEU A 171 8.76 -19.96 -8.67
CA LEU A 171 9.20 -18.59 -8.41
C LEU A 171 8.95 -17.67 -9.59
N GLU A 172 9.25 -18.13 -10.81
CA GLU A 172 8.95 -17.39 -12.05
C GLU A 172 7.45 -17.14 -12.25
N GLU A 173 6.59 -18.08 -11.85
CA GLU A 173 5.15 -17.88 -11.89
C GLU A 173 4.65 -16.91 -10.82
N ALA A 174 5.20 -17.01 -9.60
CA ALA A 174 4.92 -16.06 -8.51
C ALA A 174 5.34 -14.64 -8.90
N LYS A 175 6.51 -14.46 -9.53
CA LYS A 175 6.99 -13.16 -10.03
C LYS A 175 6.02 -12.57 -11.06
N LYS A 176 5.51 -13.37 -12.00
CA LYS A 176 4.50 -12.95 -12.98
C LYS A 176 3.20 -12.51 -12.30
N LYS A 177 2.75 -13.23 -11.28
CA LYS A 177 1.54 -12.91 -10.51
C LYS A 177 1.73 -11.62 -9.67
N ALA A 178 2.85 -11.49 -8.97
CA ALA A 178 3.20 -10.29 -8.19
C ALA A 178 3.28 -9.04 -9.07
N SER A 179 3.91 -9.18 -10.25
CA SER A 179 3.97 -8.11 -11.25
C SER A 179 2.57 -7.70 -11.75
N ALA A 180 1.67 -8.66 -11.95
CA ALA A 180 0.29 -8.36 -12.32
C ALA A 180 -0.45 -7.58 -11.22
N TRP A 181 -0.28 -7.98 -9.95
CA TRP A 181 -0.84 -7.27 -8.80
C TRP A 181 -0.35 -5.82 -8.76
N PHE A 182 0.96 -5.62 -8.93
CA PHE A 182 1.59 -4.31 -8.98
C PHE A 182 1.09 -3.43 -10.15
N ARG A 183 0.90 -4.01 -11.33
CA ARG A 183 0.36 -3.27 -12.48
C ARG A 183 -1.10 -2.86 -12.23
N VAL A 184 -1.91 -3.76 -11.68
CA VAL A 184 -3.32 -3.46 -11.38
C VAL A 184 -3.45 -2.38 -10.30
N THR A 185 -2.52 -2.30 -9.34
CA THR A 185 -2.53 -1.23 -8.33
C THR A 185 -2.12 0.11 -8.92
N TYR A 186 -0.89 0.21 -9.43
CA TYR A 186 -0.28 1.50 -9.72
C TYR A 186 -0.46 1.97 -11.16
N GLN A 187 -0.44 1.06 -12.14
CA GLN A 187 -0.59 1.45 -13.54
C GLN A 187 -2.00 2.02 -13.81
N THR A 188 -3.02 1.43 -13.18
CA THR A 188 -4.41 1.91 -13.29
C THR A 188 -4.57 3.31 -12.68
N TRP A 189 -3.92 3.56 -11.55
CA TRP A 189 -3.94 4.85 -10.86
C TRP A 189 -3.25 5.95 -11.66
N ILE A 190 -2.06 5.68 -12.21
CA ILE A 190 -1.33 6.61 -13.08
C ILE A 190 -2.17 7.00 -14.30
N ILE A 191 -2.89 6.04 -14.90
CA ILE A 191 -3.80 6.31 -16.03
C ILE A 191 -4.91 7.26 -15.61
N GLN A 192 -5.52 7.06 -14.43
CA GLN A 192 -6.57 7.94 -13.91
C GLN A 192 -6.06 9.38 -13.70
N ILE A 193 -4.86 9.54 -13.14
CA ILE A 193 -4.22 10.84 -12.95
C ILE A 193 -3.93 11.53 -14.26
N ASN A 194 -3.34 10.80 -15.21
CA ASN A 194 -2.98 11.38 -16.50
C ASN A 194 -4.25 11.83 -17.26
N LYS A 195 -5.35 11.09 -17.14
CA LYS A 195 -6.66 11.50 -17.65
C LYS A 195 -7.16 12.77 -16.96
N TYR A 196 -7.07 12.85 -15.63
CA TYR A 196 -7.45 14.04 -14.87
C TYR A 196 -6.63 15.28 -15.26
N ARG A 197 -5.30 15.16 -15.33
CA ARG A 197 -4.39 16.24 -15.76
C ARG A 197 -4.72 16.75 -17.16
N LYS A 198 -5.01 15.86 -18.11
CA LYS A 198 -5.44 16.23 -19.46
C LYS A 198 -6.77 17.00 -19.44
N SER A 199 -7.72 16.58 -18.60
CA SER A 199 -9.00 17.28 -18.44
C SER A 199 -8.84 18.68 -17.85
N GLN A 200 -7.90 18.90 -16.93
CA GLN A 200 -7.67 20.20 -16.32
C GLN A 200 -6.94 21.17 -17.26
N LYS A 201 -6.04 20.68 -18.12
CA LYS A 201 -5.38 21.51 -19.15
C LYS A 201 -6.32 22.07 -20.21
N ASN A 202 -7.48 21.44 -20.41
CA ASN A 202 -8.47 21.84 -21.43
C ASN A 202 -9.58 22.76 -20.89
N LYS A 203 -9.55 23.17 -19.61
CA LYS A 203 -10.54 24.12 -19.06
C LYS A 203 -10.13 25.56 -19.38
N PRO A 204 -11.06 26.43 -19.82
CA PRO A 204 -10.76 27.84 -20.06
C PRO A 204 -10.38 28.56 -18.75
N ASN A 205 -9.42 29.49 -18.84
CA ASN A 205 -8.82 30.28 -17.75
C ASN A 205 -9.77 31.34 -17.16
N THR A 206 -10.97 30.92 -16.77
CA THR A 206 -11.95 31.76 -16.09
C THR A 206 -12.47 30.96 -14.92
N LEU A 207 -11.79 31.05 -13.78
CA LEU A 207 -12.29 30.73 -12.43
C LEU A 207 -11.20 31.08 -11.39
N THR A 208 -11.62 31.75 -10.33
CA THR A 208 -10.80 32.26 -9.21
C THR A 208 -10.13 31.12 -8.43
N ASN A 209 -8.97 31.43 -7.82
CA ASN A 209 -8.07 30.48 -7.14
C ASN A 209 -8.70 29.59 -6.05
N ASN A 210 -9.92 29.88 -5.60
CA ASN A 210 -10.60 29.15 -4.53
C ASN A 210 -11.33 27.87 -4.98
N GLN A 211 -11.38 27.56 -6.28
CA GLN A 211 -12.02 26.35 -6.83
C GLN A 211 -11.03 25.32 -7.39
N ARG A 212 -9.71 25.50 -7.20
CA ARG A 212 -8.69 24.58 -7.75
C ARG A 212 -8.44 23.33 -6.89
N THR A 213 -9.02 23.24 -5.70
CA THR A 213 -8.74 22.20 -4.69
C THR A 213 -9.88 21.21 -4.46
N GLU A 214 -10.93 21.22 -5.27
CA GLU A 214 -11.91 20.12 -5.24
C GLU A 214 -11.36 18.95 -6.05
N GLU A 215 -10.82 17.96 -5.34
CA GLU A 215 -10.49 16.66 -5.93
C GLU A 215 -11.72 16.11 -6.66
N PRO A 216 -11.55 15.53 -7.87
CA PRO A 216 -12.69 14.97 -8.58
C PRO A 216 -13.35 13.89 -7.71
N LYS A 217 -14.66 14.01 -7.48
CA LYS A 217 -15.50 13.07 -6.69
C LYS A 217 -15.32 11.58 -7.06
N ASP A 218 -14.75 11.30 -8.24
CA ASP A 218 -14.57 9.96 -8.79
C ASP A 218 -13.12 9.44 -8.71
N PHE A 219 -12.20 10.14 -8.04
CA PHE A 219 -10.86 9.61 -7.83
C PHE A 219 -10.94 8.39 -6.91
N LYS A 220 -10.57 7.22 -7.42
CA LYS A 220 -10.48 6.04 -6.58
C LYS A 220 -9.21 6.17 -5.73
N GLU A 221 -9.42 6.29 -4.43
CA GLU A 221 -8.35 6.21 -3.43
C GLU A 221 -7.45 5.00 -3.71
N LEU A 222 -6.14 5.24 -3.68
CA LEU A 222 -5.14 4.21 -3.94
C LEU A 222 -4.86 3.44 -2.67
N PHE A 223 -5.11 2.13 -2.70
CA PHE A 223 -4.60 1.24 -1.68
C PHE A 223 -3.44 0.39 -2.18
N SER A 224 -2.49 0.18 -1.28
CA SER A 224 -1.17 -0.39 -1.48
C SER A 224 -1.18 -1.92 -1.54
N PHE A 225 -2.20 -2.51 -2.17
CA PHE A 225 -2.44 -3.96 -2.26
C PHE A 225 -1.22 -4.79 -2.71
N ALA A 226 -0.43 -4.29 -3.65
CA ALA A 226 0.69 -5.03 -4.21
C ALA A 226 1.82 -5.28 -3.18
N TRP A 227 1.96 -4.43 -2.16
CA TRP A 227 3.01 -4.56 -1.15
C TRP A 227 2.77 -5.69 -0.16
N ILE A 228 1.60 -6.35 -0.19
CA ILE A 228 1.39 -7.60 0.54
C ILE A 228 2.42 -8.65 0.10
N VAL A 229 2.84 -8.62 -1.16
CA VAL A 229 3.82 -9.54 -1.75
C VAL A 229 5.19 -8.88 -1.91
N TYR A 230 5.53 -7.98 -0.96
CA TYR A 230 6.80 -7.25 -0.98
C TYR A 230 8.05 -8.12 -1.23
N PRO A 231 8.21 -9.31 -0.60
CA PRO A 231 9.41 -10.13 -0.80
C PRO A 231 9.64 -10.51 -2.27
N VAL A 232 8.58 -10.93 -2.98
CA VAL A 232 8.68 -11.31 -4.40
C VAL A 232 8.92 -10.10 -5.28
N LEU A 233 8.31 -8.95 -4.96
CA LEU A 233 8.56 -7.70 -5.69
C LEU A 233 9.99 -7.21 -5.52
N LEU A 234 10.57 -7.38 -4.34
CA LEU A 234 11.96 -7.02 -4.05
C LEU A 234 12.93 -7.85 -4.90
N GLU A 235 12.67 -9.15 -5.03
CA GLU A 235 13.47 -10.03 -5.88
C GLU A 235 13.43 -9.61 -7.36
N ILE A 236 12.25 -9.29 -7.89
CA ILE A 236 12.10 -8.75 -9.25
C ILE A 236 12.93 -7.47 -9.40
N TYR A 237 12.90 -6.59 -8.39
CA TYR A 237 13.66 -5.36 -8.41
C TYR A 237 15.17 -5.60 -8.44
N ASP A 238 15.67 -6.53 -7.63
CA ASP A 238 17.09 -6.89 -7.59
C ASP A 238 17.55 -7.49 -8.92
N GLU A 239 16.74 -8.38 -9.53
CA GLU A 239 17.04 -8.95 -10.85
C GLU A 239 17.09 -7.89 -11.96
N THR A 240 16.11 -6.97 -11.98
CA THR A 240 16.11 -5.89 -12.98
C THR A 240 17.30 -4.96 -12.83
N ARG A 241 17.78 -4.75 -11.60
CA ARG A 241 18.99 -3.98 -11.31
C ARG A 241 20.25 -4.72 -11.76
N SER A 242 20.41 -5.99 -11.42
CA SER A 242 21.53 -6.83 -11.86
C SER A 242 21.61 -6.90 -13.39
N ASN A 243 20.47 -7.03 -14.07
CA ASN A 243 20.38 -7.01 -15.54
C ASN A 243 20.71 -5.64 -16.15
N ALA A 244 20.45 -4.54 -15.43
CA ALA A 244 20.81 -3.19 -15.87
C ALA A 244 22.32 -2.93 -15.69
N GLU A 245 22.93 -3.45 -14.64
CA GLU A 245 24.36 -3.31 -14.34
C GLU A 245 25.24 -4.18 -15.26
N SER A 246 24.75 -5.34 -15.70
CA SER A 246 25.42 -6.24 -16.65
C SER A 246 25.34 -5.80 -18.12
N ASN A 247 24.48 -4.84 -18.46
CA ASN A 247 24.28 -4.36 -19.84
C ASN A 247 24.96 -2.99 -20.07
N PRO A 248 26.17 -2.95 -20.67
CA PRO A 248 26.96 -1.72 -20.82
C PRO A 248 26.36 -0.67 -21.78
N LYS A 249 25.25 -0.97 -22.47
CA LYS A 249 24.62 -0.07 -23.45
C LYS A 249 23.64 0.96 -22.86
N ARG A 250 23.30 0.89 -21.57
CA ARG A 250 22.41 1.87 -20.89
C ARG A 250 23.13 3.01 -20.17
N LYS A 251 24.47 3.04 -20.17
CA LYS A 251 25.29 4.11 -19.57
C LYS A 251 25.63 5.27 -20.53
N ARG A 252 24.92 5.42 -21.65
CA ARG A 252 25.11 6.53 -22.60
C ARG A 252 23.87 7.38 -22.70
#